data_AF-A0A1F3D687-F1
#
_entry.id   AF-A0A1F3D687-F1
#
_cell.length_a   1.000
_cell.length_b   1.000
_cell.length_c   1.000
_cell.angle_alpha   90.00
_cell.angle_beta   90.00
_cell.angle_gamma   90.00
#
_symmetry.space_group_name_H-M   'P 1'
#
loop_
_entity.id
_entity.type
_entity.pdbx_description
1 polymer ?
#
loop_
_entity_poly.entity_id
_entity_poly.type
_entity_poly.pdbx_seq_one_letter_code
_entity_poly.pdbx_strand_id
1 'polypeptide(L)'
;MREAYLSYMAGAYKSSIIVSTVAVYEDLRRKTKQLSLINSDARDITIEVERRISNNEVFESYLEDQLTSKKILNALDKRNLTALRDRRNLSAHPTGHKATAEEARYIFSIAINNFLSKPLLYANEKVDYILTSLRNENFFPSLDIGNIAFIVKRETENLHEGVYPYLLRKLAEDLEEKNSTKNTRFFLYGLAHNSKSVNFLEDALIKYFIKLKADDSIAEKAIMTSIGINANLFFKSDEVTQTRLRYFIKNLISTGGEDDFAYLYHPIYFFELAVEIKGANILVTEFNDEINELIRLYIYNTRIVMLSFHNTLHKNELIDKLCLNASSSTFDISNKFSNRVKDLDELLSKNVDGKSLLKIIISLLRGADWGAWVSIDFKNRKFYEIPKCKDVIKIWLQQNNTEGIEIINEYDNSIATVEIFVDIYL
;
A
#
# COMPACT_ATOMS: atom_id res chain seq x y z
N MET A 1 -13.37 35.54 -8.00
CA MET A 1 -12.66 35.63 -9.30
C MET A 1 -13.54 35.71 -10.54
N ARG A 2 -14.59 34.87 -10.75
CA ARG A 2 -15.42 34.94 -11.98
C ARG A 2 -15.91 36.36 -12.32
N GLU A 3 -16.46 37.07 -11.34
CA GLU A 3 -16.92 38.46 -11.47
C GLU A 3 -15.79 39.46 -11.80
N ALA A 4 -14.61 39.28 -11.20
CA ALA A 4 -13.44 40.10 -11.52
C ALA A 4 -13.00 39.89 -12.99
N TYR A 5 -12.99 38.64 -13.46
CA TYR A 5 -12.72 38.32 -14.87
C TYR A 5 -13.76 38.90 -15.82
N LEU A 6 -15.06 38.82 -15.50
CA LEU A 6 -16.12 39.47 -16.29
C LEU A 6 -15.96 40.99 -16.32
N SER A 7 -15.62 41.61 -15.19
CA SER A 7 -15.30 43.04 -15.11
C SER A 7 -14.11 43.42 -15.99
N TYR A 8 -13.07 42.59 -16.02
CA TYR A 8 -11.92 42.76 -16.89
C TYR A 8 -12.31 42.73 -18.37
N MET A 9 -13.07 41.72 -18.78
CA MET A 9 -13.53 41.56 -20.17
C MET A 9 -14.46 42.70 -20.63
N ALA A 10 -15.21 43.31 -19.70
CA ALA A 10 -16.03 44.49 -19.95
C ALA A 10 -15.24 45.83 -19.93
N GLY A 11 -13.91 45.81 -19.77
CA GLY A 11 -13.08 47.01 -19.63
C GLY A 11 -13.21 47.75 -18.29
N ALA A 12 -13.97 47.19 -17.34
CA ALA A 12 -14.17 47.75 -16.00
C ALA A 12 -13.00 47.39 -15.06
N TYR A 13 -11.80 47.84 -15.42
CA TYR A 13 -10.54 47.45 -14.74
C TYR A 13 -10.53 47.81 -13.25
N LYS A 14 -11.15 48.93 -12.84
CA LYS A 14 -11.32 49.28 -11.42
C LYS A 14 -12.09 48.19 -10.65
N SER A 15 -13.25 47.78 -11.16
CA SER A 15 -14.06 46.71 -10.58
C SER A 15 -13.31 45.38 -10.57
N SER A 16 -12.59 45.06 -11.65
CA SER A 16 -11.72 43.88 -11.73
C SER A 16 -10.68 43.84 -10.59
N ILE A 17 -10.02 44.96 -10.31
CA ILE A 17 -9.03 45.08 -9.23
C ILE A 17 -9.71 44.90 -7.87
N ILE A 18 -10.81 45.62 -7.63
CA ILE A 18 -11.53 45.58 -6.34
C ILE A 18 -12.02 44.17 -6.02
N VAL A 19 -12.72 43.51 -6.96
CA VAL A 19 -13.29 42.17 -6.76
C VAL A 19 -12.19 41.09 -6.66
N SER A 20 -11.02 41.31 -7.27
CA SER A 20 -9.85 40.42 -7.08
C SER A 20 -9.32 40.50 -5.66
N THR A 21 -9.12 41.71 -5.13
CA THR A 21 -8.64 41.90 -3.74
C THR A 21 -9.64 41.36 -2.72
N VAL A 22 -10.95 41.54 -2.94
CA VAL A 22 -12.00 40.94 -2.09
C VAL A 22 -11.90 39.41 -2.08
N ALA A 23 -11.71 38.79 -3.26
CA ALA A 23 -11.58 37.33 -3.34
C ALA A 23 -10.35 36.79 -2.57
N VAL A 24 -9.23 37.53 -2.58
CA VAL A 24 -8.02 37.15 -1.82
C VAL A 24 -8.25 37.22 -0.30
N TYR A 25 -8.87 38.30 0.21
CA TYR A 25 -9.10 38.41 1.66
C TYR A 25 -10.16 37.42 2.18
N GLU A 26 -11.18 37.08 1.38
CA GLU A 26 -12.15 36.03 1.73
C GLU A 26 -11.52 34.63 1.72
N ASP A 27 -10.63 34.33 0.77
CA ASP A 27 -9.85 33.09 0.74
C ASP A 27 -8.89 32.98 1.95
N LEU A 28 -8.16 34.05 2.26
CA LEU A 28 -7.31 34.12 3.45
C LEU A 28 -8.11 33.93 4.75
N ARG A 29 -9.28 34.57 4.87
CA ARG A 29 -10.20 34.36 6.01
C ARG A 29 -10.60 32.90 6.14
N ARG A 30 -11.01 32.24 5.05
CA ARG A 30 -11.39 30.81 5.05
C ARG A 30 -10.22 29.91 5.46
N LYS A 31 -9.02 30.17 4.92
CA LYS A 31 -7.79 29.44 5.28
C LYS A 31 -7.42 29.62 6.75
N THR A 32 -7.50 30.84 7.27
CA THR A 32 -7.26 31.15 8.70
C THR A 32 -8.29 30.46 9.60
N LYS A 33 -9.56 30.44 9.17
CA LYS A 33 -10.64 29.73 9.88
C LYS A 33 -10.45 28.22 9.90
N GLN A 34 -9.97 27.61 8.81
CA GLN A 34 -9.60 26.19 8.82
C GLN A 34 -8.38 25.93 9.73
N LEU A 35 -7.39 26.82 9.73
CA LEU A 35 -6.22 26.76 10.61
C LEU A 35 -6.58 26.92 12.11
N SER A 36 -7.66 27.65 12.43
CA SER A 36 -8.15 27.83 13.83
C SER A 36 -8.53 26.54 14.55
N LEU A 37 -8.77 25.45 13.80
CA LEU A 37 -9.06 24.15 14.37
C LEU A 37 -7.84 23.58 15.12
N ILE A 38 -6.63 23.89 14.66
CA ILE A 38 -5.37 23.31 15.16
C ILE A 38 -4.37 24.32 15.75
N ASN A 39 -4.45 25.60 15.38
CA ASN A 39 -3.56 26.66 15.86
C ASN A 39 -4.36 27.69 16.69
N SER A 40 -3.88 28.00 17.90
CA SER A 40 -4.53 28.94 18.83
C SER A 40 -4.46 30.39 18.36
N ASP A 41 -3.33 30.84 17.80
CA ASP A 41 -3.20 32.19 17.26
C ASP A 41 -4.15 32.41 16.08
N ALA A 42 -4.27 31.43 15.18
CA ALA A 42 -5.24 31.46 14.09
C ALA A 42 -6.70 31.45 14.60
N ARG A 43 -6.96 30.87 15.77
CA ARG A 43 -8.27 30.89 16.43
C ARG A 43 -8.61 32.26 16.99
N ASP A 44 -7.70 32.89 17.71
CA ASP A 44 -7.88 34.24 18.24
C ASP A 44 -8.08 35.25 17.10
N ILE A 45 -7.27 35.14 16.03
CA ILE A 45 -7.42 35.92 14.80
C ILE A 45 -8.79 35.67 14.15
N THR A 46 -9.23 34.42 14.05
CA THR A 46 -10.53 34.08 13.45
C THR A 46 -11.69 34.68 14.25
N ILE A 47 -11.66 34.57 15.58
CA ILE A 47 -12.70 35.13 16.46
C ILE A 47 -12.81 36.64 16.26
N GLU A 48 -11.70 37.37 16.27
CA GLU A 48 -11.68 38.82 16.10
C GLU A 48 -12.03 39.27 14.67
N VAL A 49 -11.65 38.50 13.63
CA VAL A 49 -12.05 38.78 12.24
C VAL A 49 -13.55 38.59 12.04
N GLU A 50 -14.14 37.50 12.56
CA GLU A 50 -15.59 37.28 12.47
C GLU A 50 -16.36 38.34 13.27
N ARG A 51 -15.86 38.77 14.44
CA ARG A 51 -16.43 39.89 15.22
C ARG A 51 -16.39 41.22 14.45
N ARG A 52 -15.27 41.53 13.78
CA ARG A 52 -15.15 42.72 12.94
C ARG A 52 -16.18 42.70 11.81
N ILE A 53 -16.31 41.57 11.12
CA ILE A 53 -17.28 41.39 10.04
C ILE A 53 -18.71 41.55 10.55
N SER A 54 -19.09 40.96 11.69
CA SER A 54 -20.44 41.14 12.26
C SER A 54 -20.75 42.59 12.65
N ASN A 55 -19.72 43.37 12.97
CA ASN A 55 -19.83 44.78 13.35
C ASN A 55 -19.68 45.75 12.16
N ASN A 56 -19.46 45.27 10.94
CA ASN A 56 -19.07 46.08 9.77
C ASN A 56 -17.76 46.89 9.96
N GLU A 57 -16.84 46.38 10.78
CA GLU A 57 -15.50 46.93 10.98
C GLU A 57 -14.53 46.40 9.91
N VAL A 58 -13.53 47.20 9.52
CA VAL A 58 -12.46 46.78 8.60
C VAL A 58 -11.62 45.67 9.24
N PHE A 59 -11.48 44.54 8.53
CA PHE A 59 -10.77 43.35 9.01
C PHE A 59 -9.49 43.06 8.23
N GLU A 60 -9.36 43.57 7.00
CA GLU A 60 -8.31 43.17 6.06
C GLU A 60 -6.91 43.56 6.53
N SER A 61 -6.75 44.77 7.07
CA SER A 61 -5.49 45.24 7.67
C SER A 61 -5.16 44.45 8.95
N TYR A 62 -6.15 44.21 9.80
CA TYR A 62 -5.98 43.41 11.02
C TYR A 62 -5.54 41.97 10.68
N LEU A 63 -6.20 41.32 9.71
CA LEU A 63 -5.87 39.97 9.26
C LEU A 63 -4.45 39.92 8.68
N GLU A 64 -4.07 40.86 7.82
CA GLU A 64 -2.73 40.98 7.26
C GLU A 64 -1.65 41.18 8.35
N ASP A 65 -1.88 42.10 9.29
CA ASP A 65 -0.93 42.40 10.37
C ASP A 65 -0.77 41.25 11.37
N GLN A 66 -1.86 40.61 11.79
CA GLN A 66 -1.81 39.48 12.73
C GLN A 66 -1.25 38.21 12.08
N LEU A 67 -1.66 37.87 10.85
CA LEU A 67 -1.08 36.73 10.15
C LEU A 67 0.43 36.93 9.98
N THR A 68 0.90 38.14 9.70
CA THR A 68 2.36 38.37 9.55
C THR A 68 3.11 38.34 10.88
N SER A 69 2.52 38.80 11.99
CA SER A 69 3.20 38.86 13.28
C SER A 69 3.41 37.49 13.94
N LYS A 70 2.59 36.48 13.61
CA LYS A 70 2.49 35.22 14.37
C LYS A 70 3.36 34.01 14.02
N LYS A 71 3.80 33.67 12.79
CA LYS A 71 4.06 34.45 11.56
C LYS A 71 3.46 33.72 10.34
N ILE A 72 2.16 33.46 10.43
CA ILE A 72 1.31 32.67 9.51
C ILE A 72 1.40 33.16 8.03
N LEU A 73 1.84 34.41 7.80
CA LEU A 73 2.32 34.90 6.49
C LEU A 73 3.76 35.42 6.60
N ASN A 74 4.54 35.25 5.53
CA ASN A 74 5.89 35.80 5.47
C ASN A 74 5.89 37.28 5.01
N ALA A 75 7.03 37.95 5.12
CA ALA A 75 7.16 39.38 4.77
C ALA A 75 6.92 39.69 3.27
N LEU A 76 7.16 38.74 2.36
CA LEU A 76 6.87 38.90 0.94
C LEU A 76 5.35 38.82 0.68
N ASP A 77 4.65 37.92 1.36
CA ASP A 77 3.19 37.81 1.27
C ASP A 77 2.52 39.07 1.82
N LYS A 78 2.99 39.62 2.95
CA LYS A 78 2.54 40.92 3.46
C LYS A 78 2.72 42.03 2.42
N ARG A 79 3.92 42.13 1.80
CA ARG A 79 4.18 43.14 0.76
C ARG A 79 3.22 43.01 -0.42
N ASN A 80 2.88 41.78 -0.80
CA ASN A 80 1.91 41.51 -1.87
C ASN A 80 0.47 41.88 -1.46
N LEU A 81 0.05 41.63 -0.22
CA LEU A 81 -1.27 42.04 0.30
C LEU A 81 -1.40 43.56 0.41
N THR A 82 -0.40 44.23 0.97
CA THR A 82 -0.33 45.70 0.97
C THR A 82 -0.50 46.24 -0.46
N ALA A 83 0.21 45.69 -1.45
CA ALA A 83 0.07 46.11 -2.85
C ALA A 83 -1.34 45.89 -3.43
N LEU A 84 -1.99 44.76 -3.14
CA LEU A 84 -3.38 44.49 -3.53
C LEU A 84 -4.36 45.50 -2.88
N ARG A 85 -4.14 45.83 -1.61
CA ARG A 85 -4.98 46.74 -0.82
C ARG A 85 -4.85 48.19 -1.26
N ASP A 86 -3.62 48.65 -1.53
CA ASP A 86 -3.36 50.01 -1.99
C ASP A 86 -3.96 50.25 -3.38
N ARG A 87 -3.83 49.27 -4.28
CA ARG A 87 -4.41 49.29 -5.63
C ARG A 87 -5.94 49.22 -5.61
N ARG A 88 -6.54 48.46 -4.68
CA ARG A 88 -7.97 48.49 -4.39
C ARG A 88 -8.41 49.89 -3.94
N ASN A 89 -7.73 50.48 -2.96
CA ASN A 89 -8.09 51.79 -2.41
C ASN A 89 -8.01 52.89 -3.49
N LEU A 90 -6.94 52.91 -4.30
CA LEU A 90 -6.82 53.80 -5.47
C LEU A 90 -7.95 53.62 -6.50
N SER A 91 -8.44 52.39 -6.68
CA SER A 91 -9.52 52.07 -7.61
C SER A 91 -10.91 52.42 -7.08
N ALA A 92 -11.14 52.25 -5.77
CA ALA A 92 -12.43 52.45 -5.11
C ALA A 92 -12.75 53.91 -4.77
N HIS A 93 -11.75 54.74 -4.51
CA HIS A 93 -11.95 56.16 -4.18
C HIS A 93 -11.93 57.08 -5.42
N PRO A 94 -12.60 58.26 -5.37
CA PRO A 94 -12.64 59.22 -6.48
C PRO A 94 -11.34 60.04 -6.60
N THR A 95 -10.21 59.36 -6.74
CA THR A 95 -8.84 59.91 -6.78
C THR A 95 -8.42 60.44 -8.15
N GLY A 96 -9.27 60.33 -9.17
CA GLY A 96 -8.89 60.54 -10.57
C GLY A 96 -8.09 59.40 -11.20
N HIS A 97 -7.69 58.37 -10.44
CA HIS A 97 -6.96 57.21 -10.97
C HIS A 97 -7.73 56.54 -12.13
N LYS A 98 -7.02 56.17 -13.20
CA LYS A 98 -7.54 55.43 -14.36
C LYS A 98 -6.85 54.07 -14.43
N ALA A 99 -7.50 53.05 -13.87
CA ALA A 99 -6.98 51.69 -13.89
C ALA A 99 -6.88 51.15 -15.33
N THR A 100 -5.80 50.43 -15.63
CA THR A 100 -5.52 49.90 -16.97
C THR A 100 -5.67 48.38 -17.05
N ALA A 101 -5.69 47.85 -18.26
CA ALA A 101 -5.68 46.40 -18.51
C ALA A 101 -4.44 45.72 -17.89
N GLU A 102 -3.26 46.35 -17.95
CA GLU A 102 -2.03 45.78 -17.38
C GLU A 102 -2.03 45.83 -15.85
N GLU A 103 -2.57 46.88 -15.24
CA GLU A 103 -2.72 46.96 -13.78
C GLU A 103 -3.66 45.86 -13.26
N ALA A 104 -4.78 45.61 -13.96
CA ALA A 104 -5.67 44.51 -13.61
C ALA A 104 -5.04 43.11 -13.83
N ARG A 105 -4.24 42.92 -14.89
CA ARG A 105 -3.46 41.67 -15.09
C ARG A 105 -2.41 41.45 -14.00
N TYR A 106 -1.71 42.50 -13.58
CA TYR A 106 -0.75 42.44 -12.47
C TYR A 106 -1.44 42.01 -11.17
N ILE A 107 -2.62 42.58 -10.88
CA ILE A 107 -3.45 42.19 -9.73
C ILE A 107 -3.94 40.74 -9.83
N PHE A 108 -4.36 40.26 -11.02
CA PHE A 108 -4.66 38.85 -11.22
C PHE A 108 -3.45 37.95 -10.98
N SER A 109 -2.26 38.34 -11.45
CA SER A 109 -1.02 37.57 -11.24
C SER A 109 -0.73 37.41 -9.74
N ILE A 110 -0.77 38.48 -8.95
CA ILE A 110 -0.58 38.39 -7.50
C ILE A 110 -1.69 37.56 -6.85
N ALA A 111 -2.96 37.90 -7.12
CA ALA A 111 -4.10 37.24 -6.49
C ALA A 111 -4.09 35.72 -6.73
N ILE A 112 -3.84 35.29 -7.96
CA ILE A 112 -3.82 33.88 -8.34
C ILE A 112 -2.53 33.22 -7.85
N ASN A 113 -1.36 33.70 -8.26
CA ASN A 113 -0.10 32.98 -8.07
C ASN A 113 0.42 32.99 -6.62
N ASN A 114 0.09 34.03 -5.83
CA ASN A 114 0.56 34.17 -4.45
C ASN A 114 -0.47 33.73 -3.40
N PHE A 115 -1.78 33.75 -3.69
CA PHE A 115 -2.81 33.48 -2.69
C PHE A 115 -3.81 32.39 -3.10
N LEU A 116 -4.62 32.63 -4.14
CA LEU A 116 -5.77 31.78 -4.47
C LEU A 116 -5.38 30.39 -4.98
N SER A 117 -4.23 30.26 -5.64
CA SER A 117 -3.66 28.96 -6.03
C SER A 117 -2.86 28.28 -4.92
N LYS A 118 -2.54 28.99 -3.83
CA LYS A 118 -1.81 28.39 -2.71
C LYS A 118 -2.76 27.58 -1.84
N PRO A 119 -2.27 26.49 -1.23
CA PRO A 119 -3.03 25.76 -0.22
C PRO A 119 -3.18 26.55 1.09
N LEU A 120 -3.67 25.85 2.12
CA LEU A 120 -3.71 26.34 3.49
C LEU A 120 -2.37 26.94 3.95
N LEU A 121 -2.48 28.05 4.68
CA LEU A 121 -1.38 28.65 5.41
C LEU A 121 -0.90 27.64 6.47
N TYR A 122 0.40 27.41 6.55
CA TYR A 122 1.05 26.57 7.57
C TYR A 122 0.73 25.07 7.56
N ALA A 123 0.82 24.49 6.36
CA ALA A 123 1.06 23.07 6.11
C ALA A 123 1.93 22.30 7.14
N ASN A 124 3.07 22.87 7.55
CA ASN A 124 4.04 22.17 8.40
C ASN A 124 3.56 22.05 9.86
N GLU A 125 2.86 23.05 10.41
CA GLU A 125 2.29 22.94 11.76
C GLU A 125 1.25 21.83 11.85
N LYS A 126 0.48 21.60 10.77
CA LYS A 126 -0.42 20.44 10.70
C LYS A 126 0.35 19.12 10.69
N VAL A 127 1.52 19.07 10.03
CA VAL A 127 2.41 17.89 10.09
C VAL A 127 2.95 17.67 11.49
N ASP A 128 3.45 18.72 12.15
CA ASP A 128 3.99 18.63 13.52
C ASP A 128 2.90 18.24 14.53
N TYR A 129 1.66 18.71 14.34
CA TYR A 129 0.48 18.25 15.09
C TYR A 129 0.18 16.76 14.87
N ILE A 130 0.21 16.28 13.62
CA ILE A 130 0.03 14.85 13.32
C ILE A 130 1.11 14.02 14.01
N LEU A 131 2.39 14.39 13.85
CA LEU A 131 3.53 13.70 14.46
C LEU A 131 3.44 13.67 15.99
N THR A 132 3.06 14.78 16.61
CA THR A 132 2.79 14.85 18.07
C THR A 132 1.64 13.93 18.45
N SER A 133 0.57 13.91 17.66
CA SER A 133 -0.63 13.11 17.94
C SER A 133 -0.40 11.61 17.80
N LEU A 134 0.55 11.17 16.97
CA LEU A 134 0.96 9.76 16.86
C LEU A 134 1.55 9.21 18.17
N ARG A 135 2.03 10.07 19.08
CA ARG A 135 2.48 9.66 20.43
C ARG A 135 1.32 9.21 21.34
N ASN A 136 0.06 9.45 20.98
CA ASN A 136 -1.10 8.96 21.73
C ASN A 136 -1.38 7.49 21.43
N GLU A 137 -1.42 6.64 22.46
CA GLU A 137 -1.64 5.18 22.32
C GLU A 137 -2.92 4.82 21.53
N ASN A 138 -4.00 5.58 21.73
CA ASN A 138 -5.31 5.33 21.13
C ASN A 138 -5.50 5.99 19.75
N PHE A 139 -4.44 6.50 19.10
CA PHE A 139 -4.57 7.16 17.78
C PHE A 139 -5.11 6.21 16.70
N PHE A 140 -4.70 4.93 16.74
CA PHE A 140 -5.28 3.86 15.91
C PHE A 140 -5.96 2.82 16.81
N PRO A 141 -7.30 2.87 16.97
CA PRO A 141 -8.06 1.94 17.81
C PRO A 141 -8.28 0.56 17.17
N SER A 142 -7.75 0.33 15.96
CA SER A 142 -7.91 -0.91 15.20
C SER A 142 -6.61 -1.29 14.50
N LEU A 143 -6.39 -2.59 14.30
CA LEU A 143 -5.28 -3.15 13.53
C LEU A 143 -5.65 -3.37 12.05
N ASP A 144 -6.93 -3.23 11.70
CA ASP A 144 -7.41 -3.39 10.33
C ASP A 144 -6.89 -2.26 9.42
N ILE A 145 -6.36 -2.63 8.26
CA ILE A 145 -5.74 -1.69 7.33
C ILE A 145 -6.75 -0.71 6.71
N GLY A 146 -8.01 -1.11 6.53
CA GLY A 146 -9.07 -0.21 6.05
C GLY A 146 -9.37 0.91 7.04
N ASN A 147 -9.53 0.57 8.33
CA ASN A 147 -9.70 1.52 9.41
C ASN A 147 -8.48 2.44 9.61
N ILE A 148 -7.27 1.88 9.56
CA ILE A 148 -6.02 2.65 9.61
C ILE A 148 -5.96 3.66 8.44
N ALA A 149 -6.23 3.20 7.21
CA ALA A 149 -6.24 4.06 6.02
C ALA A 149 -7.32 5.16 6.10
N PHE A 150 -8.50 4.86 6.63
CA PHE A 150 -9.58 5.83 6.84
C PHE A 150 -9.16 6.92 7.84
N ILE A 151 -8.56 6.55 8.97
CA ILE A 151 -8.03 7.51 9.95
C ILE A 151 -6.96 8.38 9.30
N VAL A 152 -5.96 7.78 8.65
CA VAL A 152 -4.90 8.54 7.95
C VAL A 152 -5.49 9.51 6.93
N LYS A 153 -6.49 9.09 6.14
CA LYS A 153 -7.15 9.93 5.13
C LYS A 153 -7.85 11.15 5.75
N ARG A 154 -8.45 11.00 6.94
CA ARG A 154 -9.06 12.11 7.69
C ARG A 154 -7.98 13.05 8.25
N GLU A 155 -6.93 12.51 8.85
CA GLU A 155 -5.85 13.32 9.41
C GLU A 155 -5.09 14.09 8.31
N THR A 156 -4.89 13.50 7.14
CA THR A 156 -4.32 14.19 5.98
C THR A 156 -5.33 14.96 5.13
N GLU A 157 -6.61 15.03 5.53
CA GLU A 157 -7.63 15.78 4.79
C GLU A 157 -7.23 17.26 4.70
N ASN A 158 -7.38 17.85 3.51
CA ASN A 158 -6.93 19.20 3.18
C ASN A 158 -5.40 19.46 3.28
N LEU A 159 -4.56 18.44 3.48
CA LEU A 159 -3.10 18.59 3.25
C LEU A 159 -2.81 18.66 1.75
N HIS A 160 -2.01 19.65 1.36
CA HIS A 160 -1.56 19.82 -0.01
C HIS A 160 -0.43 18.85 -0.36
N GLU A 161 -0.36 18.44 -1.63
CA GLU A 161 0.65 17.51 -2.16
C GLU A 161 2.10 17.89 -1.78
N GLY A 162 2.44 19.18 -1.89
CA GLY A 162 3.77 19.70 -1.56
C GLY A 162 4.19 19.62 -0.08
N VAL A 163 3.30 19.14 0.80
CA VAL A 163 3.54 18.96 2.25
C VAL A 163 4.01 17.54 2.57
N TYR A 164 3.59 16.55 1.78
CA TYR A 164 3.95 15.16 1.97
C TYR A 164 5.47 14.88 1.96
N PRO A 165 6.32 15.60 1.19
CA PRO A 165 7.77 15.49 1.30
C PRO A 165 8.33 15.79 2.70
N TYR A 166 7.69 16.69 3.46
CA TYR A 166 8.09 17.01 4.84
C TYR A 166 7.57 15.96 5.81
N LEU A 167 6.27 15.63 5.72
CA LEU A 167 5.61 14.59 6.53
C LEU A 167 6.31 13.23 6.41
N LEU A 168 6.58 12.76 5.19
CA LEU A 168 7.18 11.44 4.96
C LEU A 168 8.62 11.35 5.47
N ARG A 169 9.42 12.42 5.32
CA ARG A 169 10.76 12.48 5.91
C ARG A 169 10.70 12.41 7.43
N LYS A 170 9.80 13.16 8.06
CA LYS A 170 9.62 13.14 9.51
C LYS A 170 9.13 11.78 10.04
N LEU A 171 8.20 11.14 9.34
CA LEU A 171 7.78 9.78 9.65
C LEU A 171 8.92 8.76 9.48
N ALA A 172 9.77 8.94 8.47
CA ALA A 172 10.93 8.07 8.23
C ALA A 172 12.05 8.28 9.27
N GLU A 173 12.31 9.51 9.69
CA GLU A 173 13.20 9.84 10.82
C GLU A 173 12.67 9.23 12.13
N ASP A 174 11.36 9.31 12.39
CA ASP A 174 10.74 8.78 13.61
C ASP A 174 10.74 7.24 13.69
N LEU A 175 11.05 6.50 12.61
CA LEU A 175 11.26 5.06 12.67
C LEU A 175 12.54 4.66 13.42
N GLU A 176 13.55 5.54 13.45
CA GLU A 176 14.86 5.28 14.07
C GLU A 176 14.90 5.63 15.57
N GLU A 177 13.92 6.40 16.06
CA GLU A 177 13.86 6.76 17.48
C GLU A 177 13.61 5.54 18.37
N LYS A 178 14.30 5.45 19.52
CA LYS A 178 14.00 4.43 20.55
C LYS A 178 12.55 4.48 21.05
N ASN A 179 11.89 5.63 20.88
CA ASN A 179 10.48 5.87 21.23
C ASN A 179 9.56 5.84 20.00
N SER A 180 10.02 5.29 18.86
CA SER A 180 9.24 5.14 17.64
C SER A 180 7.93 4.42 17.92
N THR A 181 6.81 5.05 17.57
CA THR A 181 5.51 4.49 17.91
C THR A 181 5.07 3.45 16.88
N LYS A 182 4.29 2.47 17.35
CA LYS A 182 3.50 1.60 16.45
C LYS A 182 2.62 2.42 15.49
N ASN A 183 2.14 3.58 15.95
CA ASN A 183 1.31 4.48 15.17
C ASN A 183 2.06 5.10 13.99
N THR A 184 3.36 5.39 14.10
CA THR A 184 4.20 5.92 13.00
C THR A 184 4.20 4.96 11.81
N ARG A 185 4.39 3.65 12.10
CA ARG A 185 4.27 2.58 11.09
C ARG A 185 2.86 2.50 10.52
N PHE A 186 1.83 2.51 11.35
CA PHE A 186 0.43 2.49 10.89
C PHE A 186 0.07 3.70 10.03
N PHE A 187 0.61 4.88 10.32
CA PHE A 187 0.39 6.07 9.49
C PHE A 187 1.00 5.89 8.09
N LEU A 188 2.22 5.37 7.99
CA LEU A 188 2.84 4.99 6.71
C LEU A 188 2.01 3.93 5.97
N TYR A 189 1.45 2.94 6.66
CA TYR A 189 0.62 1.89 6.06
C TYR A 189 -0.70 2.46 5.50
N GLY A 190 -1.35 3.36 6.24
CA GLY A 190 -2.53 4.07 5.76
C GLY A 190 -2.23 4.99 4.57
N LEU A 191 -1.05 5.62 4.52
CA LEU A 191 -0.60 6.37 3.34
C LEU A 191 -0.37 5.44 2.14
N ALA A 192 0.27 4.28 2.34
CA ALA A 192 0.49 3.26 1.30
C ALA A 192 -0.83 2.64 0.79
N HIS A 193 -1.85 2.53 1.64
CA HIS A 193 -3.18 2.11 1.22
C HIS A 193 -3.89 3.20 0.41
N ASN A 194 -3.88 4.45 0.89
CA ASN A 194 -4.54 5.56 0.21
C ASN A 194 -3.90 5.91 -1.14
N SER A 195 -2.59 5.66 -1.30
CA SER A 195 -1.87 5.94 -2.55
C SER A 195 -2.40 5.16 -3.77
N LYS A 196 -3.04 3.99 -3.56
CA LYS A 196 -3.78 3.24 -4.61
C LYS A 196 -4.82 4.09 -5.35
N SER A 197 -5.34 5.13 -4.70
CA SER A 197 -6.37 6.02 -5.24
C SER A 197 -5.87 7.46 -5.50
N VAL A 198 -4.61 7.75 -5.19
CA VAL A 198 -4.04 9.10 -5.21
C VAL A 198 -2.59 9.03 -5.72
N ASN A 199 -2.44 9.11 -7.04
CA ASN A 199 -1.16 8.85 -7.74
C ASN A 199 0.05 9.60 -7.16
N PHE A 200 -0.09 10.88 -6.77
CA PHE A 200 1.04 11.65 -6.23
C PHE A 200 1.60 11.08 -4.92
N LEU A 201 0.79 10.34 -4.14
CA LEU A 201 1.24 9.70 -2.92
C LEU A 201 2.15 8.50 -3.19
N GLU A 202 1.98 7.79 -4.31
CA GLU A 202 2.90 6.71 -4.68
C GLU A 202 4.30 7.27 -4.92
N ASP A 203 4.41 8.30 -5.77
CA ASP A 203 5.67 8.96 -6.09
C ASP A 203 6.30 9.62 -4.85
N ALA A 204 5.49 10.19 -3.96
CA ALA A 204 5.95 10.75 -2.71
C ALA A 204 6.49 9.68 -1.73
N LEU A 205 5.76 8.57 -1.54
CA LEU A 205 6.20 7.44 -0.70
C LEU A 205 7.49 6.82 -1.22
N ILE A 206 7.59 6.60 -2.53
CA ILE A 206 8.81 6.08 -3.17
C ILE A 206 9.98 7.01 -2.88
N LYS A 207 9.84 8.32 -3.14
CA LYS A 207 10.94 9.28 -3.10
C LYS A 207 11.36 9.70 -1.68
N TYR A 208 10.42 9.84 -0.76
CA TYR A 208 10.65 10.45 0.56
C TYR A 208 10.57 9.48 1.74
N PHE A 209 10.17 8.23 1.51
CA PHE A 209 10.22 7.16 2.51
C PHE A 209 11.04 5.96 2.00
N ILE A 210 10.56 5.25 0.97
CA ILE A 210 11.16 3.97 0.55
C ILE A 210 12.60 4.14 0.09
N LYS A 211 12.86 5.00 -0.89
CA LYS A 211 14.22 5.25 -1.40
C LYS A 211 15.18 5.81 -0.33
N LEU A 212 14.64 6.55 0.65
CA LEU A 212 15.40 7.15 1.74
C LEU A 212 15.81 6.12 2.81
N LYS A 213 15.09 4.99 2.91
CA LYS A 213 15.27 3.97 3.96
C LYS A 213 15.48 2.55 3.42
N ALA A 214 15.69 2.38 2.11
CA ALA A 214 15.89 1.07 1.48
C ALA A 214 17.23 0.39 1.88
N ASP A 215 18.14 1.10 2.53
CA ASP A 215 19.38 0.57 3.13
C ASP A 215 19.32 0.44 4.66
N ASP A 216 18.16 0.72 5.28
CA ASP A 216 17.96 0.65 6.73
C ASP A 216 17.13 -0.60 7.12
N SER A 217 17.73 -1.50 7.90
CA SER A 217 17.06 -2.71 8.40
C SER A 217 15.99 -2.43 9.47
N ILE A 218 16.01 -1.27 10.13
CA ILE A 218 14.94 -0.85 11.06
C ILE A 218 13.65 -0.58 10.28
N ALA A 219 13.78 -0.03 9.06
CA ALA A 219 12.66 0.26 8.17
C ALA A 219 12.14 -0.95 7.39
N GLU A 220 12.88 -2.08 7.34
CA GLU A 220 12.56 -3.28 6.53
C GLU A 220 11.09 -3.69 6.66
N LYS A 221 10.61 -4.04 7.85
CA LYS A 221 9.22 -4.49 8.05
C LYS A 221 8.18 -3.40 7.71
N ALA A 222 8.54 -2.11 7.82
CA ALA A 222 7.64 -1.01 7.48
C ALA A 222 7.52 -0.81 5.96
N ILE A 223 8.65 -0.90 5.25
CA ILE A 223 8.72 -0.85 3.79
C ILE A 223 8.04 -2.08 3.19
N MET A 224 8.34 -3.27 3.71
CA MET A 224 7.76 -4.54 3.27
C MET A 224 6.25 -4.59 3.47
N THR A 225 5.73 -4.09 4.60
CA THR A 225 4.28 -3.90 4.78
C THR A 225 3.72 -2.91 3.77
N SER A 226 4.43 -1.82 3.46
CA SER A 226 3.96 -0.80 2.51
C SER A 226 3.83 -1.35 1.08
N ILE A 227 4.81 -2.14 0.59
CA ILE A 227 4.72 -2.80 -0.73
C ILE A 227 3.74 -3.99 -0.72
N GLY A 228 3.59 -4.68 0.42
CA GLY A 228 2.55 -5.71 0.63
C GLY A 228 1.13 -5.14 0.76
N ILE A 229 1.00 -3.83 0.91
CA ILE A 229 -0.28 -3.09 0.78
C ILE A 229 -0.45 -2.59 -0.65
N ASN A 230 0.57 -1.96 -1.25
CA ASN A 230 0.53 -1.44 -2.62
C ASN A 230 1.84 -1.77 -3.39
N ALA A 231 1.82 -2.83 -4.19
CA ALA A 231 2.99 -3.30 -4.93
C ALA A 231 3.47 -2.35 -6.05
N ASN A 232 2.68 -1.35 -6.47
CA ASN A 232 3.17 -0.28 -7.36
C ASN A 232 4.37 0.46 -6.76
N LEU A 233 4.44 0.55 -5.42
CA LEU A 233 5.56 1.18 -4.71
C LEU A 233 6.90 0.48 -5.00
N PHE A 234 6.88 -0.83 -5.25
CA PHE A 234 8.05 -1.55 -5.78
C PHE A 234 8.24 -1.25 -7.27
N PHE A 235 7.23 -1.49 -8.11
CA PHE A 235 7.38 -1.44 -9.58
C PHE A 235 7.64 -0.04 -10.17
N LYS A 236 7.31 1.03 -9.45
CA LYS A 236 7.63 2.42 -9.83
C LYS A 236 8.95 2.92 -9.22
N SER A 237 9.56 2.17 -8.31
CA SER A 237 10.89 2.50 -7.78
C SER A 237 11.97 2.26 -8.83
N ASP A 238 13.09 3.00 -8.75
CA ASP A 238 14.25 2.77 -9.61
C ASP A 238 14.95 1.44 -9.30
N GLU A 239 15.76 0.95 -10.25
CA GLU A 239 16.45 -0.35 -10.20
C GLU A 239 17.32 -0.55 -8.96
N VAL A 240 18.03 0.50 -8.51
CA VAL A 240 18.85 0.47 -7.29
C VAL A 240 17.97 0.27 -6.05
N THR A 241 16.85 0.98 -5.99
CA THR A 241 15.86 0.84 -4.92
C THR A 241 15.22 -0.55 -4.97
N GLN A 242 14.78 -1.04 -6.14
CA GLN A 242 14.23 -2.39 -6.29
C GLN A 242 15.22 -3.49 -5.87
N THR A 243 16.50 -3.35 -6.22
CA THR A 243 17.56 -4.30 -5.81
C THR A 243 17.67 -4.40 -4.29
N ARG A 244 17.59 -3.26 -3.59
CA ARG A 244 17.54 -3.22 -2.12
C ARG A 244 16.26 -3.84 -1.55
N LEU A 245 15.11 -3.61 -2.17
CA LEU A 245 13.84 -4.24 -1.77
C LEU A 245 13.86 -5.77 -1.99
N ARG A 246 14.51 -6.29 -3.03
CA ARG A 246 14.74 -7.73 -3.22
C ARG A 246 15.60 -8.32 -2.09
N TYR A 247 16.56 -7.56 -1.55
CA TYR A 247 17.31 -8.00 -0.38
C TYR A 247 16.41 -8.14 0.87
N PHE A 248 15.52 -7.18 1.14
CA PHE A 248 14.53 -7.30 2.22
C PHE A 248 13.57 -8.49 2.02
N ILE A 249 13.11 -8.73 0.78
CA ILE A 249 12.31 -9.91 0.43
C ILE A 249 13.08 -11.19 0.79
N LYS A 250 14.33 -11.35 0.34
CA LYS A 250 15.15 -12.53 0.62
C LYS A 250 15.40 -12.70 2.13
N ASN A 251 15.75 -11.62 2.83
CA ASN A 251 16.00 -11.64 4.27
C ASN A 251 14.76 -12.10 5.07
N LEU A 252 13.57 -11.56 4.77
CA LEU A 252 12.33 -11.98 5.43
C LEU A 252 11.90 -13.42 5.08
N ILE A 253 12.18 -13.92 3.88
CA ILE A 253 11.96 -15.33 3.53
C ILE A 253 12.86 -16.23 4.39
N SER A 254 14.16 -15.91 4.48
CA SER A 254 15.15 -16.74 5.18
C SER A 254 15.11 -16.66 6.71
N THR A 255 14.57 -15.57 7.28
CA THR A 255 14.52 -15.34 8.74
C THR A 255 13.13 -15.46 9.37
N GLY A 256 12.07 -15.50 8.55
CA GLY A 256 10.70 -15.63 9.03
C GLY A 256 10.33 -17.03 9.52
N GLY A 257 9.16 -17.15 10.15
CA GLY A 257 8.54 -18.41 10.58
C GLY A 257 7.09 -18.59 10.07
N GLU A 258 6.47 -19.74 10.33
CA GLU A 258 5.08 -20.02 9.89
C GLU A 258 4.06 -19.00 10.47
N ASP A 259 4.31 -18.45 11.65
CA ASP A 259 3.45 -17.40 12.26
C ASP A 259 3.53 -16.04 11.53
N ASP A 260 4.59 -15.78 10.76
CA ASP A 260 4.77 -14.49 10.08
C ASP A 260 3.74 -14.24 8.97
N PHE A 261 3.10 -15.30 8.46
CA PHE A 261 2.04 -15.22 7.45
C PHE A 261 0.81 -14.41 7.91
N ALA A 262 0.66 -14.16 9.21
CA ALA A 262 -0.38 -13.30 9.76
C ALA A 262 -0.09 -11.79 9.58
N TYR A 263 1.15 -11.40 9.24
CA TYR A 263 1.57 -10.00 9.14
C TYR A 263 1.82 -9.57 7.69
N LEU A 264 1.34 -8.36 7.35
CA LEU A 264 1.45 -7.77 6.02
C LEU A 264 2.90 -7.52 5.53
N TYR A 265 3.92 -7.65 6.39
CA TYR A 265 5.32 -7.64 5.94
C TYR A 265 5.78 -8.95 5.28
N HIS A 266 5.05 -10.05 5.46
CA HIS A 266 5.46 -11.33 4.88
C HIS A 266 5.42 -11.22 3.34
N PRO A 267 6.49 -11.60 2.60
CA PRO A 267 6.59 -11.36 1.16
C PRO A 267 5.46 -11.92 0.30
N ILE A 268 4.70 -12.92 0.79
CA ILE A 268 3.51 -13.45 0.11
C ILE A 268 2.49 -12.36 -0.27
N TYR A 269 2.27 -11.36 0.59
CA TYR A 269 1.32 -10.27 0.32
C TYR A 269 1.78 -9.40 -0.85
N PHE A 270 3.09 -9.17 -0.96
CA PHE A 270 3.67 -8.49 -2.11
C PHE A 270 3.55 -9.35 -3.38
N PHE A 271 3.81 -10.66 -3.31
CA PHE A 271 3.74 -11.54 -4.47
C PHE A 271 2.32 -11.74 -5.03
N GLU A 272 1.31 -11.87 -4.18
CA GLU A 272 -0.10 -11.91 -4.61
C GLU A 272 -0.47 -10.63 -5.38
N LEU A 273 -0.17 -9.45 -4.83
CA LEU A 273 -0.38 -8.16 -5.51
C LEU A 273 0.48 -7.99 -6.77
N ALA A 274 1.69 -8.57 -6.80
CA ALA A 274 2.55 -8.56 -7.98
C ALA A 274 1.93 -9.36 -9.14
N VAL A 275 1.33 -10.51 -8.86
CA VAL A 275 0.58 -11.30 -9.86
C VAL A 275 -0.63 -10.51 -10.35
N GLU A 276 -1.39 -9.84 -9.47
CA GLU A 276 -2.52 -8.99 -9.87
C GLU A 276 -2.12 -7.83 -10.80
N ILE A 277 -0.99 -7.17 -10.54
CA ILE A 277 -0.57 -5.95 -11.27
C ILE A 277 0.25 -6.27 -12.53
N LYS A 278 1.09 -7.32 -12.52
CA LYS A 278 2.04 -7.64 -13.60
C LYS A 278 1.76 -8.97 -14.31
N GLY A 279 0.83 -9.77 -13.80
CA GLY A 279 0.59 -11.13 -14.27
C GLY A 279 1.63 -12.14 -13.75
N ALA A 280 1.26 -13.42 -13.76
CA ALA A 280 2.02 -14.49 -13.11
C ALA A 280 3.46 -14.69 -13.62
N ASN A 281 3.78 -14.24 -14.84
CA ASN A 281 5.13 -14.35 -15.39
C ASN A 281 6.18 -13.59 -14.57
N ILE A 282 5.79 -12.54 -13.85
CA ILE A 282 6.70 -11.75 -12.99
C ILE A 282 7.40 -12.64 -11.95
N LEU A 283 6.72 -13.67 -11.46
CA LEU A 283 7.26 -14.61 -10.48
C LEU A 283 8.45 -15.39 -11.05
N VAL A 284 8.43 -15.72 -12.34
CA VAL A 284 9.50 -16.47 -13.01
C VAL A 284 10.59 -15.55 -13.55
N THR A 285 10.23 -14.40 -14.14
CA THR A 285 11.20 -13.52 -14.79
C THR A 285 12.02 -12.69 -13.79
N GLU A 286 11.47 -12.41 -12.61
CA GLU A 286 12.10 -11.50 -11.64
C GLU A 286 12.29 -12.07 -10.23
N PHE A 287 11.52 -13.08 -9.82
CA PHE A 287 11.47 -13.55 -8.42
C PHE A 287 11.59 -15.07 -8.27
N ASN A 288 12.16 -15.76 -9.26
CA ASN A 288 12.14 -17.21 -9.32
C ASN A 288 12.81 -17.86 -8.10
N ASP A 289 13.95 -17.32 -7.67
CA ASP A 289 14.70 -17.83 -6.52
C ASP A 289 13.91 -17.64 -5.23
N GLU A 290 13.30 -16.47 -5.05
CA GLU A 290 12.46 -16.12 -3.90
C GLU A 290 11.23 -17.02 -3.80
N ILE A 291 10.57 -17.33 -4.92
CA ILE A 291 9.42 -18.24 -4.94
C ILE A 291 9.86 -19.68 -4.67
N ASN A 292 10.95 -20.15 -5.28
CA ASN A 292 11.45 -21.51 -5.06
C ASN A 292 11.92 -21.75 -3.61
N GLU A 293 12.42 -20.70 -2.95
CA GLU A 293 12.77 -20.70 -1.52
C GLU A 293 11.52 -20.68 -0.63
N LEU A 294 10.50 -19.88 -0.95
CA LEU A 294 9.20 -19.95 -0.27
C LEU A 294 8.55 -21.33 -0.38
N ILE A 295 8.57 -21.94 -1.57
CA ILE A 295 8.11 -23.32 -1.78
C ILE A 295 8.95 -24.30 -0.94
N ARG A 296 10.27 -24.12 -0.83
CA ARG A 296 11.15 -24.99 -0.03
C ARG A 296 10.84 -24.92 1.46
N LEU A 297 10.65 -23.72 2.00
CA LEU A 297 10.44 -23.49 3.44
C LEU A 297 9.00 -23.79 3.88
N TYR A 298 8.02 -23.43 3.05
CA TYR A 298 6.61 -23.36 3.42
C TYR A 298 5.70 -24.17 2.47
N ILE A 299 6.19 -25.31 1.98
CA ILE A 299 5.52 -26.17 0.99
C ILE A 299 4.07 -26.57 1.32
N TYR A 300 3.70 -26.58 2.61
CA TYR A 300 2.36 -26.93 3.10
C TYR A 300 1.47 -25.71 3.39
N ASN A 301 1.97 -24.49 3.23
CA ASN A 301 1.19 -23.28 3.45
C ASN A 301 0.26 -23.05 2.26
N THR A 302 -1.05 -22.95 2.53
CA THR A 302 -2.10 -22.85 1.50
C THR A 302 -1.94 -21.65 0.56
N ARG A 303 -1.37 -20.53 1.02
CA ARG A 303 -1.11 -19.35 0.18
C ARG A 303 0.11 -19.53 -0.72
N ILE A 304 1.15 -20.21 -0.26
CA ILE A 304 2.31 -20.57 -1.10
C ILE A 304 1.91 -21.58 -2.18
N VAL A 305 1.10 -22.57 -1.81
CA VAL A 305 0.51 -23.56 -2.73
C VAL A 305 -0.33 -22.86 -3.81
N MET A 306 -1.23 -21.95 -3.41
CA MET A 306 -2.02 -21.16 -4.35
C MET A 306 -1.17 -20.24 -5.24
N LEU A 307 -0.17 -19.55 -4.67
CA LEU A 307 0.73 -18.68 -5.45
C LEU A 307 1.46 -19.48 -6.53
N SER A 308 1.94 -20.67 -6.19
CA SER A 308 2.64 -21.57 -7.12
C SER A 308 1.75 -22.00 -8.30
N PHE A 309 0.44 -22.12 -8.11
CA PHE A 309 -0.50 -22.48 -9.17
C PHE A 309 -0.74 -21.37 -10.21
N HIS A 310 -0.32 -20.13 -9.96
CA HIS A 310 -0.39 -19.08 -10.98
C HIS A 310 0.60 -19.29 -12.14
N ASN A 311 1.65 -20.11 -11.99
CA ASN A 311 2.62 -20.39 -13.05
C ASN A 311 2.96 -21.88 -13.16
N THR A 312 2.99 -22.42 -14.39
CA THR A 312 3.30 -23.84 -14.63
C THR A 312 4.65 -24.28 -14.10
N LEU A 313 5.68 -23.42 -14.13
CA LEU A 313 7.02 -23.76 -13.63
C LEU A 313 7.00 -23.96 -12.11
N HIS A 314 6.42 -23.02 -11.37
CA HIS A 314 6.29 -23.10 -9.91
C HIS A 314 5.31 -24.17 -9.45
N LYS A 315 4.23 -24.40 -10.21
CA LYS A 315 3.33 -25.55 -10.00
C LYS A 315 4.09 -26.87 -10.09
N ASN A 316 4.93 -27.05 -11.12
CA ASN A 316 5.70 -28.27 -11.30
C ASN A 316 6.75 -28.45 -10.20
N GLU A 317 7.53 -27.40 -9.87
CA GLU A 317 8.50 -27.40 -8.76
C GLU A 317 7.83 -27.77 -7.41
N LEU A 318 6.63 -27.24 -7.14
CA LEU A 318 5.83 -27.60 -5.97
C LEU A 318 5.45 -29.08 -5.99
N ILE A 319 4.91 -29.59 -7.10
CA ILE A 319 4.50 -31.00 -7.24
C ILE A 319 5.71 -31.93 -7.07
N ASP A 320 6.85 -31.60 -7.66
CA ASP A 320 8.06 -32.42 -7.56
C ASP A 320 8.59 -32.44 -6.12
N LYS A 321 8.60 -31.31 -5.40
CA LYS A 321 8.96 -31.31 -3.96
C LYS A 321 7.94 -32.00 -3.07
N LEU A 322 6.65 -31.93 -3.38
CA LEU A 322 5.60 -32.69 -2.68
C LEU A 322 5.84 -34.20 -2.88
N CYS A 323 6.10 -34.64 -4.11
CA CYS A 323 6.47 -36.03 -4.42
C CYS A 323 7.73 -36.48 -3.70
N LEU A 324 8.80 -35.67 -3.69
CA LEU A 324 10.06 -35.96 -3.01
C LEU A 324 9.90 -36.10 -1.49
N ASN A 325 9.11 -35.22 -0.86
CA ASN A 325 8.83 -35.30 0.57
C ASN A 325 7.99 -36.56 0.90
N ALA A 326 6.95 -36.84 0.11
CA ALA A 326 6.09 -38.00 0.28
C ALA A 326 6.85 -39.33 0.19
N SER A 327 7.72 -39.49 -0.83
CA SER A 327 8.51 -40.71 -1.03
C SER A 327 9.85 -40.73 -0.29
N SER A 328 10.09 -39.80 0.64
CA SER A 328 11.36 -39.72 1.36
C SER A 328 11.58 -40.96 2.24
N SER A 329 12.78 -41.55 2.16
CA SER A 329 13.23 -42.59 3.09
C SER A 329 13.56 -42.04 4.49
N THR A 330 13.63 -40.71 4.65
CA THR A 330 13.71 -40.06 5.96
C THR A 330 12.32 -40.02 6.59
N PHE A 331 12.10 -40.88 7.59
CA PHE A 331 10.83 -41.08 8.30
C PHE A 331 10.11 -39.77 8.66
N ASP A 332 10.81 -38.79 9.24
CA ASP A 332 10.20 -37.53 9.67
C ASP A 332 9.70 -36.67 8.50
N ILE A 333 10.36 -36.74 7.33
CA ILE A 333 9.98 -35.97 6.15
C ILE A 333 8.70 -36.54 5.53
N SER A 334 8.64 -37.86 5.32
CA SER A 334 7.44 -38.52 4.79
C SER A 334 6.25 -38.40 5.75
N ASN A 335 6.44 -38.59 7.06
CA ASN A 335 5.35 -38.39 8.02
C ASN A 335 4.92 -36.91 8.13
N LYS A 336 5.85 -35.93 8.05
CA LYS A 336 5.47 -34.50 8.00
C LYS A 336 4.63 -34.19 6.76
N PHE A 337 4.97 -34.75 5.61
CA PHE A 337 4.16 -34.66 4.39
C PHE A 337 2.75 -35.23 4.62
N SER A 338 2.66 -36.49 5.02
CA SER A 338 1.39 -37.22 5.13
C SER A 338 0.46 -36.61 6.18
N ASN A 339 0.99 -36.05 7.26
CA ASN A 339 0.19 -35.29 8.24
C ASN A 339 -0.40 -33.99 7.67
N ARG A 340 0.21 -33.37 6.65
CA ARG A 340 -0.16 -32.06 6.11
C ARG A 340 -0.88 -32.12 4.76
N VAL A 341 -0.74 -33.20 3.98
CA VAL A 341 -1.36 -33.32 2.64
C VAL A 341 -2.89 -33.24 2.68
N LYS A 342 -3.53 -33.67 3.78
CA LYS A 342 -4.97 -33.52 4.00
C LYS A 342 -5.45 -32.06 4.05
N ASP A 343 -4.60 -31.15 4.54
CA ASP A 343 -4.88 -29.71 4.57
C ASP A 343 -4.89 -29.12 3.14
N LEU A 344 -4.36 -29.86 2.15
CA LEU A 344 -4.22 -29.47 0.76
C LEU A 344 -5.20 -30.15 -0.19
N ASP A 345 -6.03 -31.10 0.27
CA ASP A 345 -6.91 -31.93 -0.60
C ASP A 345 -7.73 -31.09 -1.59
N GLU A 346 -8.39 -30.05 -1.10
CA GLU A 346 -9.22 -29.17 -1.94
C GLU A 346 -8.42 -28.30 -2.90
N LEU A 347 -7.21 -27.88 -2.51
CA LEU A 347 -6.36 -27.03 -3.36
C LEU A 347 -5.73 -27.85 -4.48
N LEU A 348 -5.23 -29.04 -4.14
CA LEU A 348 -4.66 -29.99 -5.08
C LEU A 348 -5.71 -30.48 -6.07
N SER A 349 -6.87 -30.95 -5.60
CA SER A 349 -7.94 -31.47 -6.48
C SER A 349 -8.49 -30.44 -7.47
N LYS A 350 -8.42 -29.14 -7.14
CA LYS A 350 -8.94 -28.06 -8.01
C LYS A 350 -7.92 -27.56 -9.05
N ASN A 351 -6.62 -27.67 -8.77
CA ASN A 351 -5.57 -27.00 -9.55
C ASN A 351 -4.52 -27.95 -10.16
N VAL A 352 -4.51 -29.21 -9.73
CA VAL A 352 -3.57 -30.24 -10.19
C VAL A 352 -4.32 -31.31 -10.98
N ASP A 353 -3.75 -31.71 -12.11
CA ASP A 353 -4.27 -32.73 -13.01
C ASP A 353 -4.16 -34.15 -12.42
N GLY A 354 -5.05 -35.04 -12.85
CA GLY A 354 -5.11 -36.42 -12.32
C GLY A 354 -3.82 -37.21 -12.47
N LYS A 355 -3.03 -36.98 -13.53
CA LYS A 355 -1.70 -37.58 -13.73
C LYS A 355 -0.72 -37.17 -12.63
N SER A 356 -0.65 -35.86 -12.35
CA SER A 356 0.22 -35.32 -11.30
C SER A 356 -0.26 -35.70 -9.89
N LEU A 357 -1.57 -35.76 -9.66
CA LEU A 357 -2.14 -36.26 -8.40
C LEU A 357 -1.84 -37.75 -8.18
N LEU A 358 -1.90 -38.58 -9.23
CA LEU A 358 -1.53 -40.00 -9.17
C LEU A 358 -0.06 -40.19 -8.77
N LYS A 359 0.85 -39.35 -9.30
CA LYS A 359 2.27 -39.36 -8.88
C LYS A 359 2.43 -39.06 -7.38
N ILE A 360 1.68 -38.11 -6.84
CA ILE A 360 1.71 -37.80 -5.39
C ILE A 360 1.22 -39.00 -4.56
N ILE A 361 0.15 -39.68 -4.98
CA ILE A 361 -0.32 -40.92 -4.33
C ILE A 361 0.73 -42.04 -4.41
N ILE A 362 1.38 -42.24 -5.55
CA ILE A 362 2.45 -43.24 -5.70
C ILE A 362 3.65 -42.89 -4.81
N SER A 363 4.02 -41.62 -4.69
CA SER A 363 5.06 -41.21 -3.75
C SER A 363 4.67 -41.47 -2.28
N LEU A 364 3.40 -41.29 -1.90
CA LEU A 364 2.90 -41.69 -0.58
C LEU A 364 3.01 -43.21 -0.36
N LEU A 365 2.68 -44.03 -1.37
CA LEU A 365 2.82 -45.49 -1.30
C LEU A 365 4.29 -45.90 -1.13
N ARG A 366 5.22 -45.29 -1.87
CA ARG A 366 6.67 -45.49 -1.67
C ARG A 366 7.13 -45.08 -0.27
N GLY A 367 6.61 -43.98 0.28
CA GLY A 367 6.86 -43.58 1.67
C GLY A 367 6.34 -44.58 2.71
N ALA A 368 5.19 -45.22 2.43
CA ALA A 368 4.65 -46.29 3.26
C ALA A 368 5.55 -47.54 3.26
N ASP A 369 6.14 -47.89 2.10
CA ASP A 369 7.05 -49.03 1.98
C ASP A 369 8.41 -48.78 2.66
N TRP A 370 8.84 -47.52 2.77
CA TRP A 370 9.95 -47.10 3.65
C TRP A 370 9.59 -47.10 5.15
N GLY A 371 8.35 -47.44 5.51
CA GLY A 371 7.93 -47.57 6.90
C GLY A 371 7.39 -46.29 7.54
N ALA A 372 7.05 -45.24 6.78
CA ALA A 372 6.42 -44.03 7.35
C ALA A 372 4.98 -44.33 7.81
N TRP A 373 4.74 -44.32 9.13
CA TRP A 373 3.50 -44.84 9.73
C TRP A 373 2.23 -44.10 9.28
N VAL A 374 2.31 -42.79 9.06
CA VAL A 374 1.15 -42.02 8.56
C VAL A 374 0.88 -42.38 7.10
N SER A 375 1.93 -42.56 6.29
CA SER A 375 1.80 -43.02 4.89
C SER A 375 1.24 -44.45 4.81
N ILE A 376 1.59 -45.33 5.76
CA ILE A 376 0.98 -46.66 5.93
C ILE A 376 -0.51 -46.55 6.27
N ASP A 377 -0.91 -45.63 7.14
CA ASP A 377 -2.32 -45.41 7.48
C ASP A 377 -3.12 -44.88 6.26
N PHE A 378 -2.54 -43.98 5.45
CA PHE A 378 -3.10 -43.58 4.15
C PHE A 378 -3.28 -44.77 3.19
N LYS A 379 -2.27 -45.64 3.05
CA LYS A 379 -2.30 -46.87 2.24
C LYS A 379 -3.41 -47.82 2.73
N ASN A 380 -3.45 -48.11 4.03
CA ASN A 380 -4.43 -49.01 4.63
C ASN A 380 -5.87 -48.49 4.59
N ARG A 381 -6.08 -47.17 4.65
CA ARG A 381 -7.39 -46.50 4.56
C ARG A 381 -7.78 -46.07 3.15
N LYS A 382 -7.03 -46.49 2.12
CA LYS A 382 -7.27 -46.15 0.72
C LYS A 382 -7.47 -44.64 0.47
N PHE A 383 -6.57 -43.85 1.05
CA PHE A 383 -6.53 -42.39 0.94
C PHE A 383 -7.85 -41.68 1.32
N TYR A 384 -8.61 -42.24 2.26
CA TYR A 384 -9.88 -41.66 2.74
C TYR A 384 -9.77 -40.21 3.25
N GLU A 385 -8.60 -39.77 3.73
CA GLU A 385 -8.37 -38.40 4.20
C GLU A 385 -8.13 -37.36 3.08
N ILE A 386 -7.96 -37.79 1.83
CA ILE A 386 -7.86 -36.91 0.64
C ILE A 386 -8.89 -37.29 -0.45
N PRO A 387 -10.20 -37.26 -0.12
CA PRO A 387 -11.24 -37.80 -1.00
C PRO A 387 -11.35 -37.04 -2.33
N LYS A 388 -11.14 -35.72 -2.35
CA LYS A 388 -11.28 -34.93 -3.58
C LYS A 388 -10.16 -35.24 -4.57
N CYS A 389 -8.91 -35.34 -4.10
CA CYS A 389 -7.78 -35.77 -4.93
C CYS A 389 -8.03 -37.18 -5.48
N LYS A 390 -8.54 -38.08 -4.65
CA LYS A 390 -8.86 -39.46 -5.04
C LYS A 390 -9.90 -39.54 -6.16
N ASP A 391 -10.99 -38.77 -6.07
CA ASP A 391 -12.03 -38.77 -7.09
C ASP A 391 -11.51 -38.25 -8.45
N VAL A 392 -10.67 -37.20 -8.44
CA VAL A 392 -10.01 -36.68 -9.66
C VAL A 392 -9.10 -37.74 -10.28
N ILE A 393 -8.33 -38.49 -9.48
CA ILE A 393 -7.47 -39.58 -9.96
C ILE A 393 -8.32 -40.71 -10.56
N LYS A 394 -9.42 -41.13 -9.91
CA LYS A 394 -10.31 -42.19 -10.44
C LYS A 394 -10.91 -41.82 -11.79
N ILE A 395 -11.39 -40.58 -11.94
CA ILE A 395 -11.93 -40.08 -13.21
C ILE A 395 -10.85 -40.05 -14.29
N TRP A 396 -9.65 -39.55 -13.96
CA TRP A 396 -8.53 -39.48 -14.91
C TRP A 396 -8.05 -40.87 -15.36
N LEU A 397 -7.93 -41.82 -14.43
CA LEU A 397 -7.54 -43.20 -14.69
C LEU A 397 -8.53 -43.94 -15.62
N GLN A 398 -9.85 -43.72 -15.45
CA GLN A 398 -10.87 -44.26 -16.34
C GLN A 398 -10.75 -43.72 -17.78
N GLN A 399 -10.29 -42.48 -17.93
CA GLN A 399 -10.14 -41.82 -19.23
C GLN A 399 -8.79 -42.12 -19.91
N ASN A 400 -7.76 -42.47 -19.14
CA ASN A 400 -6.38 -42.58 -19.61
C ASN A 400 -5.72 -43.91 -19.16
N ASN A 401 -6.46 -45.03 -19.27
CA ASN A 401 -6.09 -46.33 -18.69
C ASN A 401 -4.64 -46.76 -19.04
N THR A 402 -4.23 -46.68 -20.31
CA THR A 402 -2.87 -47.04 -20.76
C THR A 402 -1.77 -46.19 -20.12
N GLU A 403 -1.93 -44.87 -20.07
CA GLU A 403 -0.94 -43.98 -19.42
C GLU A 403 -0.94 -44.14 -17.89
N GLY A 404 -2.12 -44.39 -17.31
CA GLY A 404 -2.28 -44.70 -15.90
C GLY A 404 -1.53 -45.97 -15.48
N ILE A 405 -1.67 -47.06 -16.25
CA ILE A 405 -1.02 -48.33 -15.92
C ILE A 405 0.49 -48.28 -16.11
N GLU A 406 1.01 -47.50 -17.07
CA GLU A 406 2.45 -47.23 -17.19
C GLU A 406 3.01 -46.59 -15.91
N ILE A 407 2.36 -45.54 -15.40
CA ILE A 407 2.77 -44.83 -14.18
C ILE A 407 2.64 -45.72 -12.94
N ILE A 408 1.60 -46.54 -12.86
CA ILE A 408 1.39 -47.49 -11.74
C ILE A 408 2.48 -48.58 -11.75
N ASN A 409 2.89 -49.07 -12.93
CA ASN A 409 3.94 -50.08 -13.05
C ASN A 409 5.34 -49.56 -12.66
N GLU A 410 5.60 -48.25 -12.75
CA GLU A 410 6.80 -47.63 -12.15
C GLU A 410 6.84 -47.80 -10.61
N TYR A 411 5.71 -48.08 -9.96
CA TYR A 411 5.62 -48.40 -8.54
C TYR A 411 5.57 -49.91 -8.29
N ASP A 412 4.62 -50.61 -8.91
CA ASP A 412 4.38 -52.03 -8.71
C ASP A 412 3.96 -52.71 -10.03
N ASN A 413 4.91 -53.38 -10.67
CA ASN A 413 4.73 -54.12 -11.93
C ASN A 413 3.81 -55.36 -11.80
N SER A 414 3.33 -55.72 -10.60
CA SER A 414 2.35 -56.81 -10.44
C SER A 414 0.92 -56.37 -10.74
N ILE A 415 0.66 -55.07 -10.85
CA ILE A 415 -0.67 -54.50 -11.02
C ILE A 415 -1.04 -54.50 -12.51
N ALA A 416 -1.77 -55.53 -12.93
CA ALA A 416 -2.09 -55.75 -14.34
C ALA A 416 -3.14 -54.80 -14.94
N THR A 417 -3.98 -54.14 -14.12
CA THR A 417 -5.00 -53.21 -14.59
C THR A 417 -5.24 -52.04 -13.63
N VAL A 418 -5.80 -50.96 -14.15
CA VAL A 418 -6.22 -49.78 -13.38
C VAL A 418 -7.27 -50.13 -12.33
N GLU A 419 -8.19 -51.04 -12.65
CA GLU A 419 -9.24 -51.51 -11.74
C GLU A 419 -8.62 -52.20 -10.50
N ILE A 420 -7.57 -53.01 -10.69
CA ILE A 420 -6.82 -53.63 -9.58
C ILE A 420 -6.15 -52.56 -8.71
N PHE A 421 -5.53 -51.53 -9.31
CA PHE A 421 -4.94 -50.43 -8.53
C PHE A 421 -6.00 -49.72 -7.67
N VAL A 422 -7.16 -49.41 -8.26
CA VAL A 422 -8.27 -48.78 -7.56
C VAL A 422 -8.78 -49.68 -6.43
N ASP A 423 -9.08 -50.95 -6.71
CA ASP A 423 -9.60 -51.87 -5.71
C ASP A 423 -8.63 -52.13 -4.54
N ILE A 424 -7.32 -52.08 -4.77
CA ILE A 424 -6.32 -52.20 -3.69
C ILE A 424 -6.16 -50.87 -2.93
N TYR A 425 -6.00 -49.75 -3.64
CA TYR A 425 -5.47 -48.51 -3.07
C TYR A 425 -6.43 -47.31 -2.98
N LEU A 426 -7.55 -47.25 -3.73
CA LEU A 426 -8.42 -46.06 -3.83
C LEU A 426 -9.91 -46.35 -3.56
#